data_AF-A0A7W0VYK4-F1
#
_entry.id   AF-A0A7W0VYK4-F1
#
_cell.length_a   1.000
_cell.length_b   1.000
_cell.length_c   1.000
_cell.angle_alpha   90.00
_cell.angle_beta   90.00
_cell.angle_gamma   90.00
#
_symmetry.space_group_name_H-M   'P 1'
#
loop_
_entity.id
_entity.type
_entity.pdbx_description
1 polymer ?
#
loop_
_entity_poly.entity_id
_entity_poly.type
_entity_poly.pdbx_seq_one_letter_code
_entity_poly.pdbx_strand_id
1 'polypeptide(L)'
;MHELKLEDNPFFVLGIATEASRIEIEREAQKLLGMLELGFVDSQTYQTPLGPRPRTAELVRAAVAALRDPYRRLVAELWARHAPPPRAAEPPPPAPSTGRPGLRRRLGWGR
;
A
#
# COMPACT_ATOMS: atom_id res chain seq x y z
N MET A 1 -19.26 17.83 5.65
CA MET A 1 -18.22 17.66 4.61
C MET A 1 -17.13 16.79 5.25
N HIS A 2 -16.97 15.54 4.84
CA HIS A 2 -15.93 14.68 5.43
C HIS A 2 -14.58 15.16 4.87
N GLU A 3 -13.72 15.66 5.74
CA GLU A 3 -12.37 16.09 5.39
C GLU A 3 -11.55 14.88 4.92
N LEU A 4 -10.96 14.97 3.74
CA LEU A 4 -10.11 13.91 3.19
C LEU A 4 -8.76 13.94 3.91
N LYS A 5 -8.41 12.85 4.59
CA LYS A 5 -7.09 12.66 5.19
C LYS A 5 -6.20 11.92 4.20
N LEU A 6 -4.92 12.31 4.10
CA LEU A 6 -3.97 11.71 3.16
C LEU A 6 -3.79 10.20 3.39
N GLU A 7 -3.79 9.78 4.65
CA GLU A 7 -3.66 8.37 5.04
C GLU A 7 -4.85 7.50 4.60
N ASP A 8 -6.06 8.09 4.51
CA ASP A 8 -7.29 7.41 4.09
C ASP A 8 -7.61 7.67 2.61
N ASN A 9 -6.66 8.19 1.83
CA ASN A 9 -6.89 8.54 0.44
C ASN A 9 -7.31 7.27 -0.35
N PRO A 10 -8.44 7.31 -1.08
CA PRO A 10 -9.02 6.13 -1.72
C PRO A 10 -8.08 5.44 -2.73
N PHE A 11 -7.16 6.17 -3.37
CA PHE A 11 -6.20 5.57 -4.29
C PHE A 11 -5.15 4.71 -3.55
N PHE A 12 -4.70 5.15 -2.37
CA PHE A 12 -3.79 4.35 -1.54
C PHE A 12 -4.49 3.14 -0.91
N VAL A 13 -5.72 3.34 -0.44
CA VAL A 13 -6.56 2.27 0.08
C VAL A 13 -6.70 1.14 -0.94
N LEU A 14 -7.07 1.50 -2.17
CA LEU A 14 -7.28 0.52 -3.24
C LEU A 14 -5.97 0.04 -3.88
N GLY A 15 -4.84 0.72 -3.64
CA GLY A 15 -3.55 0.37 -4.21
C GLY A 15 -3.50 0.54 -5.74
N ILE A 16 -4.19 1.56 -6.26
CA ILE A 16 -4.31 1.82 -7.70
C ILE A 16 -3.80 3.22 -8.07
N ALA A 17 -3.48 3.40 -9.35
CA ALA A 17 -3.06 4.69 -9.88
C ALA A 17 -4.23 5.70 -9.95
N THR A 18 -3.92 7.00 -9.92
CA THR A 18 -4.91 8.08 -10.01
C THR A 18 -5.64 8.12 -11.35
N GLU A 19 -5.01 7.57 -12.38
CA GLU A 19 -5.52 7.48 -13.75
C GLU A 19 -6.47 6.30 -13.94
N ALA A 20 -6.66 5.45 -12.93
CA ALA A 20 -7.49 4.26 -13.02
C ALA A 20 -8.92 4.61 -13.48
N SER A 21 -9.38 3.88 -14.49
CA SER A 21 -10.75 3.98 -14.98
C SER A 21 -11.75 3.46 -13.94
N ARG A 22 -13.02 3.83 -14.11
CA ARG A 22 -14.10 3.37 -13.22
C ARG A 22 -14.20 1.85 -13.15
N ILE A 23 -13.97 1.16 -14.27
CA ILE A 23 -14.01 -0.31 -14.34
C ILE A 23 -12.88 -0.91 -13.51
N GLU A 24 -11.67 -0.32 -13.58
CA GLU A 24 -10.51 -0.81 -12.82
C GLU A 24 -10.70 -0.59 -11.31
N ILE A 25 -11.29 0.53 -10.91
CA ILE A 25 -11.63 0.84 -9.51
C ILE A 25 -12.57 -0.24 -8.95
N GLU A 26 -13.69 -0.52 -9.62
CA GLU A 26 -14.68 -1.49 -9.13
C GLU A 26 -14.11 -2.91 -9.12
N ARG A 27 -13.31 -3.27 -10.13
CA ARG A 27 -12.64 -4.58 -10.21
C ARG A 27 -11.66 -4.78 -9.05
N GLU A 28 -10.79 -3.80 -8.78
CA GLU A 28 -9.81 -3.93 -7.71
C GLU A 28 -10.48 -3.94 -6.34
N ALA A 29 -11.54 -3.15 -6.15
CA ALA A 29 -12.32 -3.18 -4.92
C ALA A 29 -12.96 -4.55 -4.66
N GLN A 30 -13.59 -5.16 -5.67
CA GLN A 30 -14.19 -6.48 -5.53
C GLN A 30 -13.14 -7.55 -5.18
N LYS A 31 -11.98 -7.49 -5.83
CA LYS A 31 -10.84 -8.36 -5.53
C LYS A 31 -10.37 -8.20 -4.08
N LEU A 32 -10.15 -6.95 -3.64
CA LEU A 32 -9.70 -6.65 -2.27
C LEU A 32 -10.72 -7.11 -1.23
N LEU A 33 -12.02 -6.91 -1.47
CA LEU A 33 -13.08 -7.36 -0.57
C LEU A 33 -13.05 -8.88 -0.42
N GLY A 34 -12.99 -9.64 -1.52
CA GLY A 34 -12.88 -11.10 -1.46
C GLY A 34 -11.60 -11.56 -0.74
N MET A 35 -10.47 -10.89 -0.97
CA MET A 35 -9.21 -11.18 -0.27
C MET A 35 -9.29 -10.89 1.24
N LEU A 36 -10.01 -9.85 1.65
CA LEU A 36 -10.19 -9.51 3.06
C LEU A 36 -11.14 -10.49 3.75
N GLU A 37 -12.23 -10.90 3.09
CA GLU A 37 -13.17 -11.91 3.58
C GLU A 37 -12.49 -13.27 3.80
N LEU A 38 -11.56 -13.64 2.90
CA LEU A 38 -10.77 -14.87 3.02
C LEU A 38 -9.53 -14.75 3.94
N GLY A 39 -9.26 -13.56 4.50
CA GLY A 39 -8.19 -13.37 5.48
C GLY A 39 -6.76 -13.32 4.91
N PHE A 40 -6.57 -12.97 3.64
CA PHE A 40 -5.23 -12.85 3.07
C PHE A 40 -4.42 -11.75 3.78
N VAL A 41 -3.20 -12.06 4.24
CA VAL A 41 -2.37 -11.11 5.02
C VAL A 41 -1.97 -9.89 4.18
N ASP A 42 -1.62 -10.10 2.91
CA ASP A 42 -1.20 -9.02 2.01
C ASP A 42 -2.31 -8.00 1.72
N SER A 43 -3.58 -8.41 1.88
CA SER A 43 -4.72 -7.51 1.68
C SER A 43 -5.02 -6.65 2.90
N GLN A 44 -4.54 -7.02 4.09
CA GLN A 44 -4.85 -6.35 5.35
C GLN A 44 -4.04 -5.09 5.61
N THR A 45 -3.05 -4.76 4.76
CA THR A 45 -2.28 -3.53 4.87
C THR A 45 -2.09 -2.84 3.53
N TYR A 46 -1.94 -1.53 3.56
CA TYR A 46 -1.63 -0.70 2.38
C TYR A 46 -0.57 0.34 2.70
N GLN A 47 0.19 0.72 1.68
CA GLN A 47 1.26 1.71 1.82
C GLN A 47 0.71 3.12 1.66
N THR A 48 1.21 4.04 2.47
CA THR A 48 0.94 5.48 2.35
C THR A 48 2.25 6.25 2.49
N PRO A 49 2.28 7.53 2.07
CA PRO A 49 3.40 8.44 2.35
C PRO A 49 3.80 8.52 3.83
N LEU A 50 2.83 8.28 4.72
CA LEU A 50 3.01 8.31 6.17
C LEU A 50 3.37 6.94 6.78
N GLY A 51 3.52 5.90 5.94
CA GLY A 51 3.80 4.53 6.35
C GLY A 51 2.63 3.56 6.10
N PRO A 52 2.79 2.28 6.45
CA PRO A 52 1.77 1.27 6.25
C PRO A 52 0.56 1.49 7.17
N ARG A 53 -0.65 1.22 6.66
CA ARG A 53 -1.93 1.38 7.36
C ARG A 53 -2.78 0.10 7.24
N PRO A 54 -3.63 -0.20 8.24
CA PRO A 54 -4.53 -1.35 8.18
C PRO A 54 -5.64 -1.12 7.15
N ARG A 55 -5.87 -2.10 6.28
CA ARG A 55 -6.97 -2.12 5.31
C ARG A 55 -8.13 -2.93 5.89
N THR A 56 -9.32 -2.34 5.89
CA THR A 56 -10.57 -3.03 6.28
C THR A 56 -11.58 -3.02 5.14
N ALA A 57 -12.53 -3.96 5.15
CA ALA A 57 -13.56 -4.02 4.11
C ALA A 57 -14.43 -2.75 4.09
N GLU A 58 -14.69 -2.16 5.25
CA GLU A 58 -15.42 -0.90 5.38
C GLU A 58 -14.68 0.26 4.70
N LEU A 59 -13.36 0.30 4.90
CA LEU A 59 -12.49 1.33 4.34
C LEU A 59 -12.39 1.18 2.80
N VAL A 60 -12.38 -0.05 2.27
CA VAL A 60 -12.47 -0.33 0.83
C VAL A 60 -13.81 0.15 0.25
N ARG A 61 -14.93 -0.16 0.89
CA ARG A 61 -16.27 0.29 0.44
C ARG A 61 -16.38 1.82 0.45
N ALA A 62 -15.89 2.47 1.51
CA ALA A 62 -15.87 3.92 1.63
C ALA A 62 -15.00 4.57 0.54
N ALA A 63 -13.85 3.97 0.21
CA ALA A 63 -12.98 4.45 -0.85
C ALA A 63 -13.66 4.42 -2.23
N VAL A 64 -14.32 3.31 -2.58
CA VAL A 64 -15.09 3.21 -3.83
C VAL A 64 -16.22 4.25 -3.87
N ALA A 65 -16.97 4.39 -2.78
CA ALA A 65 -18.04 5.38 -2.69
C ALA A 65 -17.51 6.81 -2.88
N ALA A 66 -16.34 7.13 -2.33
CA ALA A 66 -15.69 8.43 -2.52
C ALA A 66 -15.29 8.66 -3.98
N LEU A 67 -14.78 7.65 -4.69
CA LEU A 67 -14.35 7.77 -6.09
C LEU A 67 -15.52 7.82 -7.09
N ARG A 68 -16.74 7.48 -6.68
CA ARG A 68 -17.96 7.64 -7.48
C ARG A 68 -18.44 9.10 -7.54
N ASP A 69 -18.08 9.91 -6.55
CA ASP A 69 -18.37 11.34 -6.54
C ASP A 69 -17.25 12.10 -7.29
N PRO A 70 -17.56 12.84 -8.38
CA PRO A 70 -16.53 13.48 -9.20
C PRO A 70 -15.68 14.51 -8.45
N TYR A 71 -16.28 15.25 -7.53
CA TYR A 71 -15.58 16.29 -6.77
C TYR A 71 -14.61 15.66 -5.76
N ARG A 72 -15.08 14.66 -5.01
CA ARG A 72 -14.26 13.91 -4.05
C ARG A 72 -13.14 13.15 -4.75
N ARG A 73 -13.41 12.58 -5.93
CA ARG A 73 -12.39 11.96 -6.78
C ARG A 73 -11.31 12.98 -7.15
N LEU A 74 -11.67 14.15 -7.65
CA LEU A 74 -10.71 15.19 -8.03
C LEU A 74 -9.81 15.61 -6.85
N VAL A 75 -10.39 15.84 -5.67
CA VAL A 75 -9.62 16.18 -4.46
C VAL A 75 -8.66 15.05 -4.09
N ALA A 76 -9.12 13.80 -4.11
CA ALA A 76 -8.28 12.65 -3.82
C ALA A 76 -7.13 12.49 -4.83
N GLU A 77 -7.38 12.73 -6.12
CA GLU A 77 -6.35 12.69 -7.17
C GLU A 77 -5.29 13.75 -6.93
N LEU A 78 -5.69 14.98 -6.63
CA LEU A 78 -4.76 16.08 -6.36
C LEU A 78 -3.83 15.74 -5.19
N TRP A 79 -4.39 15.21 -4.10
CA TRP A 79 -3.63 14.83 -2.93
C TRP A 79 -2.67 13.67 -3.21
N ALA A 80 -3.11 12.66 -3.96
CA ALA A 80 -2.29 11.50 -4.29
C ALA A 80 -1.13 11.85 -5.24
N ARG A 81 -1.37 12.70 -6.26
CA ARG A 81 -0.34 13.13 -7.23
C ARG A 81 0.76 13.99 -6.60
N HIS A 82 0.42 14.79 -5.59
CA HIS A 82 1.36 15.67 -4.88
C HIS A 82 1.81 15.11 -3.53
N ALA A 83 1.48 13.85 -3.24
CA ALA A 83 1.91 13.23 -2.02
C ALA A 83 3.45 13.05 -2.02
N PRO A 84 4.12 13.18 -0.85
CA PRO A 84 5.53 12.84 -0.78
C PRO A 84 5.73 11.35 -1.10
N PRO A 85 6.93 10.95 -1.56
CA PRO A 85 7.21 9.55 -1.82
C PRO A 85 6.96 8.72 -0.55
N PRO A 86 6.56 7.44 -0.69
CA PRO A 86 6.38 6.55 0.45
C PRO A 86 7.60 6.60 1.33
N ARG A 87 7.40 6.82 2.64
CA ARG A 87 8.49 6.66 3.60
C ARG A 87 8.98 5.23 3.47
N ALA A 88 10.23 5.07 3.01
CA ALA A 88 10.83 3.75 2.91
C ALA A 88 10.71 3.07 4.28
N ALA A 89 10.18 1.85 4.28
CA ALA A 89 10.25 1.00 5.46
C ALA A 89 11.73 0.92 5.85
N GLU A 90 12.03 1.15 7.12
CA GLU A 90 13.39 1.03 7.63
C GLU A 90 13.91 -0.34 7.22
N PRO A 91 15.07 -0.43 6.53
CA PRO A 91 15.56 -1.72 6.07
C PRO A 91 15.68 -2.66 7.28
N PRO A 92 15.29 -3.94 7.14
CA PRO A 92 15.42 -4.87 8.24
C PRO A 92 16.86 -4.84 8.75
N PRO A 93 17.08 -4.91 10.08
CA PRO A 93 18.43 -4.91 10.62
C PRO A 93 19.25 -5.99 9.90
N PRO A 94 20.53 -5.72 9.60
CA PRO A 94 21.35 -6.67 8.87
C PRO A 94 21.28 -8.02 9.58
N ALA A 95 20.90 -9.06 8.83
CA ALA A 95 20.82 -10.41 9.38
C ALA A 95 22.14 -10.72 10.12
N PRO A 96 22.09 -11.30 11.33
CA PRO A 96 23.31 -11.67 12.03
C PRO A 96 24.13 -12.55 11.10
N SER A 97 25.39 -12.18 10.85
CA SER A 97 26.27 -12.95 9.98
C SER A 97 26.52 -14.31 10.64
N THR A 98 25.77 -15.33 10.25
CA THR A 98 25.94 -16.72 10.71
C THR A 98 27.17 -17.39 10.08
N GLY A 99 28.00 -16.63 9.37
CA GLY A 99 29.26 -17.13 8.84
C GLY A 99 30.21 -17.49 9.97
N ARG A 100 30.49 -18.78 10.13
CA ARG A 100 31.66 -19.25 10.91
C ARG A 100 32.88 -18.42 10.48
N PRO A 101 33.61 -17.78 11.41
CA PRO A 101 34.82 -17.03 11.09
C PRO A 101 35.75 -17.89 10.24
N GLY A 102 36.13 -17.41 9.05
CA GLY A 102 37.07 -18.10 8.15
C GLY A 102 36.46 -19.12 7.18
N LEU A 103 35.14 -19.34 7.16
CA LEU A 103 34.50 -20.26 6.19
C LEU A 103 34.78 -19.86 4.73
N ARG A 104 34.73 -18.56 4.40
CA ARG A 104 35.07 -18.06 3.06
C ARG A 104 36.50 -18.40 2.66
N ARG A 105 37.46 -18.30 3.59
CA ARG A 105 38.87 -18.68 3.35
C ARG A 105 39.01 -20.18 3.12
N ARG A 106 38.33 -21.01 3.91
CA ARG A 106 38.34 -22.48 3.74
C ARG A 106 37.74 -22.95 2.41
N LEU A 107 36.78 -22.19 1.87
CA LEU A 107 36.18 -22.48 0.57
C LEU A 107 36.99 -21.87 -0.60
N GLY A 108 38.07 -21.13 -0.33
CA GLY A 108 38.91 -20.51 -1.36
C GLY A 108 38.38 -19.19 -1.93
N TRP A 109 37.39 -18.57 -1.28
CA TRP A 109 36.70 -17.36 -1.77
C TRP A 109 37.28 -16.05 -1.22
N GLY A 110 38.41 -16.09 -0.50
CA GLY A 110 39.10 -14.89 -0.01
C GLY A 110 40.57 -14.95 -0.38
N ARG A 111 40.97 -14.14 -1.38
CA ARG A 111 42.36 -13.74 -1.57
C ARG A 111 42.74 -12.71 -0.51
#